data_AF-A0A3N0CC74-F1
#
_entry.id   AF-A0A3N0CC74-F1
#
_cell.length_a   1.000
_cell.length_b   1.000
_cell.length_c   1.000
_cell.angle_alpha   90.00
_cell.angle_beta   90.00
_cell.angle_gamma   90.00
#
_symmetry.space_group_name_H-M   'P 1'
#
loop_
_entity.id
_entity.type
_entity.pdbx_description
1 polymer ?
#
loop_
_entity_poly.entity_id
_entity_poly.type
_entity_poly.pdbx_seq_one_letter_code
_entity_poly.pdbx_strand_id
1 'polypeptide(L)'
;MKQPPFESEYADSVLPVFEGAPATHAAVRVSADAEIPWTQMSVLLGTTVIQAVQSFYLAKRSRQYFNDLPENDDRVGHAIGNINSRLMRMAVLDIAALNDGGLASNDPENSRTASLPAAHQRMKRHLIAANAPAVELDNLHNLQAAIDVDLFTPLKYVRHLRNKWAGHPSLDRRFDAWAGADKTLSIAAVEAALARLVNIAHETAAFVSSASALQSFRQLPPLSDPDGSVPVELDLGNVLVWAEMMRESAGREVRALRAQITGETLLERLRHTENYRGEQY
;
A
#
# COMPACT_ATOMS: atom_id res chain seq x y z
N MET A 1 2.89 -41.70 14.48
CA MET A 1 1.72 -40.99 15.06
C MET A 1 1.18 -40.03 14.01
N LYS A 2 -0.12 -40.05 13.73
CA LYS A 2 -0.76 -39.12 12.78
C LYS A 2 -1.06 -37.82 13.55
N GLN A 3 -0.59 -36.67 13.07
CA GLN A 3 -0.97 -35.40 13.69
C GLN A 3 -2.49 -35.21 13.58
N PRO A 4 -3.16 -34.72 14.63
CA PRO A 4 -4.58 -34.41 14.55
C PRO A 4 -4.84 -33.37 13.45
N PRO A 5 -6.02 -33.40 12.81
CA PRO A 5 -6.40 -32.35 11.87
C PRO A 5 -6.47 -30.99 12.58
N PHE A 6 -6.23 -29.92 11.83
CA PHE A 6 -6.44 -28.56 12.32
C PHE A 6 -7.95 -28.31 12.49
N GLU A 7 -8.38 -27.94 13.69
CA GLU A 7 -9.77 -27.68 14.04
C GLU A 7 -9.98 -26.18 14.34
N SER A 8 -11.13 -25.65 13.97
CA SER A 8 -11.53 -24.28 14.28
C SER A 8 -11.69 -24.10 15.79
N GLU A 9 -11.24 -22.96 16.34
CA GLU A 9 -11.52 -22.57 17.73
C GLU A 9 -13.00 -22.23 17.96
N TYR A 10 -13.75 -22.04 16.88
CA TYR A 10 -15.19 -21.74 16.89
C TYR A 10 -15.99 -22.97 16.48
N ALA A 11 -17.04 -23.28 17.26
CA ALA A 11 -18.03 -24.28 16.89
C ALA A 11 -18.84 -23.82 15.67
N ASP A 12 -19.27 -24.75 14.82
CA ASP A 12 -20.08 -24.43 13.62
C ASP A 12 -21.38 -23.68 13.98
N SER A 13 -21.88 -23.86 15.19
CA SER A 13 -23.08 -23.20 15.70
C SER A 13 -22.94 -21.69 15.93
N VAL A 14 -21.72 -21.14 15.99
CA VAL A 14 -21.49 -19.69 16.14
C VAL A 14 -21.23 -19.00 14.80
N LEU A 15 -21.18 -19.75 13.69
CA LEU A 15 -21.05 -19.16 12.37
C LEU A 15 -22.35 -18.42 12.01
N PRO A 16 -22.26 -17.19 11.47
CA PRO A 16 -23.44 -16.47 11.03
C PRO A 16 -24.10 -17.20 9.85
N VAL A 17 -25.43 -17.08 9.76
CA VAL A 17 -26.13 -17.44 8.53
C VAL A 17 -25.83 -16.35 7.50
N PHE A 18 -25.07 -16.69 6.47
CA PHE A 18 -24.78 -15.76 5.38
C PHE A 18 -26.02 -15.60 4.49
N GLU A 19 -26.53 -14.39 4.38
CA GLU A 19 -27.61 -14.05 3.47
C GLU A 19 -27.07 -13.72 2.06
N GLY A 20 -27.77 -14.22 1.03
CA GLY A 20 -27.42 -13.99 -0.37
C GLY A 20 -26.38 -14.96 -0.94
N ALA A 21 -26.21 -14.90 -2.26
CA ALA A 21 -25.14 -15.62 -2.95
C ALA A 21 -23.90 -14.73 -3.07
N PRO A 22 -22.68 -15.28 -2.94
CA PRO A 22 -21.47 -14.52 -3.25
C PRO A 22 -21.55 -13.96 -4.67
N ALA A 23 -21.06 -12.74 -4.86
CA ALA A 23 -21.05 -12.11 -6.17
C ALA A 23 -20.30 -13.00 -7.17
N THR A 24 -20.94 -13.29 -8.29
CA THR A 24 -20.27 -14.04 -9.37
C THR A 24 -19.16 -13.18 -9.95
N HIS A 25 -18.13 -13.81 -10.54
CA HIS A 25 -17.09 -13.07 -11.27
C HIS A 25 -17.70 -12.12 -12.32
N ALA A 26 -18.80 -12.50 -12.96
CA ALA A 26 -19.52 -11.64 -13.91
C ALA A 26 -20.17 -10.41 -13.24
N ALA A 27 -20.75 -10.56 -12.05
CA ALA A 27 -21.32 -9.44 -11.30
C ALA A 27 -20.25 -8.49 -10.77
N VAL A 28 -19.14 -9.03 -10.26
CA VAL A 28 -17.96 -8.25 -9.86
C VAL A 28 -17.38 -7.52 -11.07
N ARG A 29 -17.33 -8.17 -12.24
CA ARG A 29 -16.87 -7.58 -13.50
C ARG A 29 -17.72 -6.38 -13.92
N VAL A 30 -19.06 -6.49 -13.91
CA VAL A 30 -19.95 -5.36 -14.26
C VAL A 30 -19.75 -4.17 -13.31
N SER A 31 -19.50 -4.41 -12.02
CA SER A 31 -19.16 -3.34 -11.05
C SER A 31 -17.74 -2.78 -11.23
N ALA A 32 -16.77 -3.60 -11.61
CA ALA A 32 -15.39 -3.16 -11.85
C ALA A 32 -15.23 -2.38 -13.18
N ASP A 33 -16.05 -2.75 -14.18
CA ASP A 33 -16.16 -2.11 -15.48
C ASP A 33 -17.05 -0.86 -15.46
N ALA A 34 -17.86 -0.67 -14.42
CA ALA A 34 -18.56 0.58 -14.21
C ALA A 34 -17.53 1.72 -14.13
N GLU A 35 -17.72 2.73 -14.97
CA GLU A 35 -16.80 3.85 -15.08
C GLU A 35 -16.80 4.63 -13.76
N ILE A 36 -15.73 4.46 -12.98
CA ILE A 36 -15.54 5.20 -11.73
C ILE A 36 -14.99 6.58 -12.11
N PRO A 37 -15.65 7.68 -11.72
CA PRO A 37 -15.13 9.03 -11.95
C PRO A 37 -13.73 9.20 -11.34
N TRP A 38 -12.91 10.09 -11.94
CA TRP A 38 -11.56 10.36 -11.43
C TRP A 38 -11.55 10.69 -9.94
N THR A 39 -12.54 11.44 -9.46
CA THR A 39 -12.62 11.88 -8.06
C THR A 39 -12.68 10.69 -7.11
N GLN A 40 -13.55 9.72 -7.38
CA GLN A 40 -13.62 8.50 -6.58
C GLN A 40 -12.36 7.65 -6.74
N MET A 41 -11.79 7.56 -7.95
CA MET A 41 -10.54 6.85 -8.18
C MET A 41 -9.34 7.49 -7.48
N SER A 42 -9.28 8.82 -7.44
CA SER A 42 -8.27 9.64 -6.76
C SER A 42 -8.29 9.38 -5.27
N VAL A 43 -9.48 9.36 -4.66
CA VAL A 43 -9.66 9.02 -3.23
C VAL A 43 -9.23 7.58 -2.93
N LEU A 44 -9.67 6.61 -3.74
CA LEU A 44 -9.30 5.20 -3.56
C LEU A 44 -7.79 4.98 -3.69
N LEU A 45 -7.18 5.57 -4.72
CA LEU A 45 -5.74 5.48 -4.94
C LEU A 45 -4.96 6.21 -3.84
N GLY A 46 -5.40 7.41 -3.45
CA GLY A 46 -4.80 8.19 -2.37
C GLY A 46 -4.81 7.45 -1.05
N THR A 47 -5.95 6.83 -0.70
CA THR A 47 -6.08 5.96 0.48
C THR A 47 -5.12 4.78 0.41
N THR A 48 -5.03 4.12 -0.75
CA THR A 48 -4.13 2.97 -0.93
C THR A 48 -2.67 3.38 -0.79
N VAL A 49 -2.28 4.55 -1.33
CA VAL A 49 -0.91 5.08 -1.20
C VAL A 49 -0.59 5.37 0.26
N ILE A 50 -1.49 6.06 0.96
CA ILE A 50 -1.33 6.42 2.38
C ILE A 50 -1.21 5.17 3.24
N GLN A 51 -2.05 4.16 3.00
CA GLN A 51 -1.97 2.87 3.68
C GLN A 51 -0.62 2.18 3.43
N ALA A 52 -0.13 2.14 2.18
CA ALA A 52 1.16 1.54 1.87
C ALA A 52 2.33 2.28 2.56
N VAL A 53 2.27 3.62 2.60
CA VAL A 53 3.25 4.45 3.32
C VAL A 53 3.22 4.16 4.81
N GLN A 54 2.03 4.17 5.42
CA GLN A 54 1.85 3.92 6.85
C GLN A 54 2.31 2.51 7.22
N SER A 55 1.85 1.47 6.51
CA SER A 55 2.26 0.08 6.71
C SER A 55 3.79 -0.08 6.64
N PHE A 56 4.43 0.52 5.62
CA PHE A 56 5.88 0.45 5.46
C PHE A 56 6.64 1.15 6.57
N TYR A 57 6.30 2.40 6.90
CA TYR A 57 7.02 3.12 7.94
C TYR A 57 6.73 2.55 9.33
N LEU A 58 5.52 2.05 9.59
CA LEU A 58 5.23 1.32 10.83
C LEU A 58 6.12 0.09 10.94
N ALA A 59 6.20 -0.75 9.89
CA ALA A 59 7.06 -1.94 9.89
C ALA A 59 8.55 -1.58 10.03
N LYS A 60 9.02 -0.57 9.29
CA LYS A 60 10.42 -0.10 9.32
C LYS A 60 10.77 0.42 10.70
N ARG A 61 9.92 1.26 11.30
CA ARG A 61 10.15 1.84 12.64
C ARG A 61 10.06 0.77 13.73
N SER A 62 9.09 -0.14 13.69
CA SER A 62 9.01 -1.24 14.66
C SER A 62 10.27 -2.09 14.66
N ARG A 63 10.82 -2.39 13.48
CA ARG A 63 12.12 -3.09 13.41
C ARG A 63 13.27 -2.28 13.99
N GLN A 64 13.33 -0.97 13.73
CA GLN A 64 14.39 -0.10 14.26
C GLN A 64 14.31 0.07 15.78
N TYR A 65 13.10 0.23 16.32
CA TYR A 65 12.85 0.49 17.74
C TYR A 65 12.69 -0.78 18.57
N PHE A 66 12.80 -1.97 18.01
CA PHE A 66 12.76 -3.21 18.81
C PHE A 66 13.91 -4.16 18.44
N ASN A 67 14.94 -3.67 17.73
CA ASN A 67 16.09 -4.49 17.33
C ASN A 67 17.00 -4.90 18.50
N ASP A 68 16.89 -4.21 19.63
CA ASP A 68 17.69 -4.42 20.83
C ASP A 68 17.02 -5.37 21.83
N LEU A 69 15.77 -5.77 21.60
CA LEU A 69 15.11 -6.80 22.39
C LEU A 69 15.69 -8.18 22.04
N PRO A 70 16.21 -8.95 23.01
CA PRO A 70 16.82 -10.25 22.75
C PRO A 70 15.78 -11.26 22.25
N GLU A 71 15.99 -11.82 21.05
CA GLU A 71 15.09 -12.81 20.44
C GLU A 71 15.11 -14.18 21.15
N ASN A 72 16.17 -14.47 21.92
CA ASN A 72 16.53 -15.84 22.33
C ASN A 72 16.16 -16.22 23.78
N ASP A 73 15.66 -15.31 24.61
CA ASP A 73 15.32 -15.63 26.01
C ASP A 73 13.97 -15.05 26.51
N ASP A 74 13.45 -13.98 25.87
CA ASP A 74 12.22 -13.34 26.31
C ASP A 74 11.03 -13.63 25.38
N ARG A 75 9.91 -14.09 25.96
CA ARG A 75 8.61 -14.26 25.26
C ARG A 75 8.20 -13.00 24.48
N VAL A 76 8.59 -11.83 24.97
CA VAL A 76 8.36 -10.53 24.34
C VAL A 76 9.20 -10.35 23.08
N GLY A 77 10.51 -10.63 23.14
CA GLY A 77 11.40 -10.53 21.98
C GLY A 77 10.95 -11.43 20.83
N HIS A 78 10.60 -12.68 21.13
CA HIS A 78 10.08 -13.61 20.11
C HIS A 78 8.74 -13.13 19.49
N ALA A 79 7.81 -12.65 20.33
CA ALA A 79 6.53 -12.11 19.84
C ALA A 79 6.73 -10.88 18.94
N ILE A 80 7.59 -9.94 19.36
CA ILE A 80 7.90 -8.73 18.59
C ILE A 80 8.63 -9.07 17.28
N GLY A 81 9.56 -10.03 17.27
CA GLY A 81 10.20 -10.51 16.04
C GLY A 81 9.20 -11.08 15.03
N ASN A 82 8.22 -11.86 15.51
CA ASN A 82 7.13 -12.40 14.69
C ASN A 82 6.21 -11.28 14.16
N ILE A 83 5.83 -10.32 15.01
CA ILE A 83 5.02 -9.16 14.62
C ILE A 83 5.75 -8.34 13.56
N ASN A 84 7.02 -8.02 13.77
CA ASN A 84 7.86 -7.27 12.83
C ASN A 84 7.94 -7.95 11.46
N SER A 85 8.09 -9.28 11.44
CA SER A 85 8.11 -10.06 10.20
C SER A 85 6.77 -10.01 9.47
N ARG A 86 5.65 -10.10 10.20
CA ARG A 86 4.29 -9.98 9.63
C ARG A 86 4.00 -8.58 9.11
N LEU A 87 4.31 -7.53 9.89
CA LEU A 87 4.16 -6.13 9.49
C LEU A 87 4.93 -5.85 8.19
N MET A 88 6.18 -6.32 8.11
CA MET A 88 6.98 -6.12 6.91
C MET A 88 6.45 -6.89 5.70
N ARG A 89 5.93 -8.10 5.89
CA ARG A 89 5.26 -8.86 4.83
C ARG A 89 4.03 -8.11 4.31
N MET A 90 3.19 -7.58 5.21
CA MET A 90 2.02 -6.79 4.82
C MET A 90 2.43 -5.51 4.08
N ALA A 91 3.45 -4.78 4.58
CA ALA A 91 3.95 -3.58 3.92
C ALA A 91 4.40 -3.82 2.47
N VAL A 92 5.13 -4.91 2.20
CA VAL A 92 5.52 -5.25 0.82
C VAL A 92 4.32 -5.60 -0.05
N LEU A 93 3.32 -6.30 0.50
CA LEU A 93 2.08 -6.60 -0.24
C LEU A 93 1.28 -5.34 -0.55
N ASP A 94 1.20 -4.40 0.39
CA ASP A 94 0.53 -3.10 0.20
C ASP A 94 1.26 -2.25 -0.85
N ILE A 95 2.60 -2.18 -0.81
CA ILE A 95 3.39 -1.48 -1.84
C ILE A 95 3.24 -2.16 -3.20
N ALA A 96 3.29 -3.50 -3.25
CA ALA A 96 3.10 -4.24 -4.49
C ALA A 96 1.73 -3.94 -5.10
N ALA A 97 0.68 -3.89 -4.27
CA ALA A 97 -0.69 -3.65 -4.70
C ALA A 97 -0.87 -2.32 -5.45
N LEU A 98 -0.11 -1.27 -5.09
CA LEU A 98 -0.12 0.01 -5.81
C LEU A 98 0.29 -0.13 -7.29
N ASN A 99 1.11 -1.14 -7.61
CA ASN A 99 1.60 -1.42 -8.95
C ASN A 99 1.06 -2.75 -9.52
N ASP A 100 0.12 -3.40 -8.83
CA ASP A 100 -0.44 -4.69 -9.20
C ASP A 100 -1.71 -4.49 -10.06
N GLY A 101 -1.50 -3.92 -11.24
CA GLY A 101 -2.56 -3.50 -12.14
C GLY A 101 -2.85 -4.46 -13.31
N GLY A 102 -2.56 -5.76 -13.15
CA GLY A 102 -2.83 -6.76 -14.19
C GLY A 102 -1.97 -6.67 -15.46
N LEU A 103 -1.06 -5.69 -15.60
CA LEU A 103 -0.21 -5.52 -16.79
C LEU A 103 0.83 -6.64 -17.02
N ALA A 104 1.08 -7.49 -16.03
CA ALA A 104 1.96 -8.65 -16.20
C ALA A 104 1.21 -9.91 -16.68
N SER A 105 -0.11 -9.89 -16.71
CA SER A 105 -0.95 -10.93 -17.31
C SER A 105 -1.64 -10.36 -18.54
N ASN A 106 -1.86 -11.16 -19.57
CA ASN A 106 -2.75 -10.81 -20.70
C ASN A 106 -4.23 -10.70 -20.28
N ASP A 107 -4.46 -10.23 -19.05
CA ASP A 107 -5.72 -10.25 -18.35
C ASP A 107 -5.85 -8.95 -17.52
N PRO A 108 -6.25 -7.84 -18.16
CA PRO A 108 -6.61 -6.61 -17.47
C PRO A 108 -7.83 -6.76 -16.55
N GLU A 109 -8.51 -7.92 -16.58
CA GLU A 109 -9.78 -8.19 -15.88
C GLU A 109 -9.58 -8.64 -14.41
N ASN A 110 -8.33 -8.95 -14.01
CA ASN A 110 -7.95 -9.34 -12.65
C ASN A 110 -7.19 -8.25 -11.85
N SER A 111 -7.17 -7.02 -12.37
CA SER A 111 -6.50 -5.89 -11.73
C SER A 111 -7.27 -5.37 -10.51
N ARG A 112 -6.55 -4.98 -9.44
CA ARG A 112 -7.16 -4.19 -8.36
C ARG A 112 -7.69 -2.88 -8.93
N THR A 113 -8.90 -2.49 -8.51
CA THR A 113 -9.60 -1.27 -8.95
C THR A 113 -8.87 0.02 -8.54
N ALA A 114 -8.05 -0.02 -7.48
CA ALA A 114 -7.29 1.10 -6.94
C ALA A 114 -5.77 0.88 -7.08
N SER A 115 -5.26 0.82 -8.31
CA SER A 115 -3.83 0.74 -8.61
C SER A 115 -3.42 1.76 -9.67
N LEU A 116 -2.14 2.14 -9.71
CA LEU A 116 -1.63 3.09 -10.71
C LEU A 116 -1.84 2.59 -12.15
N PRO A 117 -1.54 1.33 -12.50
CA PRO A 117 -1.76 0.89 -13.88
C PRO A 117 -3.25 0.85 -14.26
N ALA A 118 -4.14 0.50 -13.34
CA ALA A 118 -5.58 0.56 -13.59
C ALA A 118 -6.05 2.00 -13.84
N ALA A 119 -5.58 2.95 -13.03
CA ALA A 119 -5.87 4.37 -13.21
C ALA A 119 -5.36 4.89 -14.56
N HIS A 120 -4.11 4.58 -14.92
CA HIS A 120 -3.53 4.96 -16.20
C HIS A 120 -4.27 4.33 -17.39
N GLN A 121 -4.69 3.08 -17.28
CA GLN A 121 -5.45 2.42 -18.34
C GLN A 121 -6.83 3.06 -18.56
N ARG A 122 -7.49 3.49 -17.48
CA ARG A 122 -8.74 4.27 -17.57
C ARG A 122 -8.50 5.63 -18.21
N MET A 123 -7.47 6.36 -17.80
CA MET A 123 -7.07 7.61 -18.47
C MET A 123 -6.83 7.42 -19.96
N LYS A 124 -6.14 6.33 -20.35
CA LYS A 124 -5.87 6.01 -21.75
C LYS A 124 -7.18 5.86 -22.55
N ARG A 125 -8.16 5.13 -22.01
CA ARG A 125 -9.48 4.98 -22.65
C ARG A 125 -10.17 6.34 -22.82
N HIS A 126 -10.12 7.20 -21.81
CA HIS A 126 -10.67 8.55 -21.88
C HIS A 126 -9.98 9.43 -22.92
N LEU A 127 -8.65 9.46 -22.94
CA LEU A 127 -7.87 10.22 -23.92
C LEU A 127 -8.16 9.77 -25.36
N ILE A 128 -8.26 8.46 -25.59
CA ILE A 128 -8.61 7.90 -26.90
C ILE A 128 -10.04 8.30 -27.29
N ALA A 129 -11.01 8.13 -26.39
CA ALA A 129 -12.40 8.49 -26.65
C ALA A 129 -12.59 9.99 -26.92
N ALA A 130 -11.80 10.84 -26.26
CA ALA A 130 -11.82 12.28 -26.45
C ALA A 130 -11.01 12.77 -27.68
N ASN A 131 -10.35 11.87 -28.43
CA ASN A 131 -9.39 12.21 -29.49
C ASN A 131 -8.33 13.23 -29.02
N ALA A 132 -7.77 12.98 -27.84
CA ALA A 132 -6.81 13.86 -27.21
C ALA A 132 -5.55 14.07 -28.07
N PRO A 133 -4.85 15.22 -27.93
CA PRO A 133 -3.58 15.47 -28.62
C PRO A 133 -2.54 14.39 -28.33
N ALA A 134 -1.67 14.09 -29.31
CA ALA A 134 -0.61 13.08 -29.15
C ALA A 134 0.28 13.32 -27.92
N VAL A 135 0.55 14.58 -27.58
CA VAL A 135 1.31 14.97 -26.37
C VAL A 135 0.67 14.46 -25.08
N GLU A 136 -0.66 14.45 -24.96
CA GLU A 136 -1.33 13.94 -23.75
C GLU A 136 -1.20 12.41 -23.65
N LEU A 137 -1.27 11.71 -24.79
CA LEU A 137 -1.02 10.26 -24.85
C LEU A 137 0.45 9.91 -24.54
N ASP A 138 1.41 10.70 -25.03
CA ASP A 138 2.83 10.52 -24.75
C ASP A 138 3.15 10.77 -23.27
N ASN A 139 2.54 11.79 -22.66
CA ASN A 139 2.66 12.05 -21.23
C ASN A 139 2.13 10.87 -20.39
N LEU A 140 0.98 10.31 -20.77
CA LEU A 140 0.46 9.11 -20.11
C LEU A 140 1.38 7.89 -20.30
N HIS A 141 1.95 7.72 -21.49
CA HIS A 141 2.91 6.66 -21.76
C HIS A 141 4.17 6.80 -20.89
N ASN A 142 4.65 8.03 -20.67
CA ASN A 142 5.77 8.28 -19.75
C ASN A 142 5.42 7.90 -18.30
N LEU A 143 4.21 8.21 -17.84
CA LEU A 143 3.73 7.79 -16.51
C LEU A 143 3.63 6.25 -16.38
N GLN A 144 3.15 5.57 -17.43
CA GLN A 144 3.09 4.11 -17.48
C GLN A 144 4.48 3.48 -17.48
N ALA A 145 5.41 4.01 -18.26
CA ALA A 145 6.80 3.56 -18.28
C ALA A 145 7.46 3.76 -16.91
N ALA A 146 7.15 4.85 -16.19
CA ALA A 146 7.75 5.17 -14.90
C ALA A 146 7.39 4.18 -13.76
N ILE A 147 6.33 3.37 -13.94
CA ILE A 147 5.91 2.30 -13.02
C ILE A 147 6.20 0.89 -13.56
N ASP A 148 6.86 0.78 -14.71
CA ASP A 148 7.18 -0.50 -15.31
C ASP A 148 8.16 -1.29 -14.42
N VAL A 149 7.69 -2.44 -13.96
CA VAL A 149 8.40 -3.40 -13.12
C VAL A 149 9.60 -4.03 -13.81
N ASP A 150 9.67 -4.05 -15.13
CA ASP A 150 10.80 -4.59 -15.87
C ASP A 150 11.87 -3.52 -16.14
N LEU A 151 11.52 -2.23 -16.09
CA LEU A 151 12.46 -1.10 -16.18
C LEU A 151 13.08 -0.73 -14.83
N PHE A 152 12.35 -0.87 -13.72
CA PHE A 152 12.83 -0.44 -12.40
C PHE A 152 13.06 -1.61 -11.44
N THR A 153 14.32 -1.87 -11.11
CA THR A 153 14.73 -2.96 -10.20
C THR A 153 14.02 -2.93 -8.84
N PRO A 154 13.80 -1.79 -8.15
CA PRO A 154 13.04 -1.78 -6.91
C PRO A 154 11.59 -2.27 -7.06
N LEU A 155 10.92 -1.89 -8.15
CA LEU A 155 9.55 -2.33 -8.43
C LEU A 155 9.52 -3.83 -8.77
N LYS A 156 10.50 -4.30 -9.57
CA LYS A 156 10.72 -5.73 -9.83
C LYS A 156 10.88 -6.52 -8.53
N TYR A 157 11.65 -5.95 -7.60
CA TYR A 157 11.96 -6.56 -6.31
C TYR A 157 10.72 -6.78 -5.45
N VAL A 158 9.90 -5.74 -5.31
CA VAL A 158 8.64 -5.82 -4.58
C VAL A 158 7.65 -6.79 -5.25
N ARG A 159 7.53 -6.78 -6.58
CA ARG A 159 6.71 -7.76 -7.34
C ARG A 159 7.16 -9.19 -7.08
N HIS A 160 8.46 -9.44 -7.13
CA HIS A 160 9.04 -10.77 -6.87
C HIS A 160 8.70 -11.27 -5.46
N LEU A 161 8.89 -10.43 -4.44
CA LEU A 161 8.55 -10.76 -3.05
C LEU A 161 7.04 -11.01 -2.85
N ARG A 162 6.19 -10.17 -3.44
CA ARG A 162 4.72 -10.37 -3.43
C ARG A 162 4.36 -11.74 -4.01
N ASN A 163 4.89 -12.11 -5.17
CA ASN A 163 4.59 -13.41 -5.78
C ASN A 163 5.06 -14.58 -4.92
N LYS A 164 6.26 -14.45 -4.32
CA LYS A 164 6.79 -15.44 -3.38
C LYS A 164 5.91 -15.58 -2.13
N TRP A 165 5.39 -14.47 -1.60
CA TRP A 165 4.58 -14.47 -0.37
C TRP A 165 3.09 -14.69 -0.60
N ALA A 166 2.57 -14.54 -1.82
CA ALA A 166 1.18 -14.82 -2.17
C ALA A 166 0.92 -16.30 -2.48
N GLY A 167 1.93 -17.16 -2.42
CA GLY A 167 1.76 -18.60 -2.54
C GLY A 167 1.94 -19.17 -3.95
N HIS A 168 2.58 -18.42 -4.86
CA HIS A 168 2.88 -18.88 -6.22
C HIS A 168 3.92 -20.03 -6.21
N PRO A 169 3.98 -20.94 -7.21
CA PRO A 169 4.98 -22.02 -7.31
C PRO A 169 6.46 -21.64 -7.08
N SER A 170 6.82 -20.36 -7.15
CA SER A 170 8.12 -19.80 -6.73
C SER A 170 8.33 -19.81 -5.20
N LEU A 171 7.38 -20.36 -4.44
CA LEU A 171 7.42 -20.58 -2.99
C LEU A 171 8.52 -21.55 -2.54
N ASP A 172 8.94 -22.49 -3.39
CA ASP A 172 10.05 -23.35 -3.03
C ASP A 172 11.31 -22.48 -2.98
N ARG A 173 11.85 -22.31 -1.76
CA ARG A 173 13.06 -21.52 -1.48
C ARG A 173 14.25 -21.93 -2.36
N ARG A 174 14.22 -23.12 -2.96
CA ARG A 174 15.25 -23.66 -3.86
C ARG A 174 15.12 -23.17 -5.32
N PHE A 175 13.96 -22.67 -5.73
CA PHE A 175 13.67 -22.40 -7.15
C PHE A 175 13.90 -20.96 -7.58
N ASP A 176 13.90 -19.98 -6.67
CA ASP A 176 14.24 -18.60 -7.01
C ASP A 176 14.92 -17.85 -5.84
N ALA A 177 16.24 -17.69 -5.97
CA ALA A 177 17.14 -16.98 -5.05
C ALA A 177 17.47 -15.55 -5.52
N TRP A 178 16.75 -15.04 -6.53
CA TRP A 178 17.03 -13.73 -7.08
C TRP A 178 17.01 -12.64 -5.99
N ALA A 179 18.03 -11.78 -6.02
CA ALA A 179 18.29 -10.72 -5.04
C ALA A 179 18.32 -11.19 -3.56
N GLY A 180 18.64 -12.46 -3.29
CA GLY A 180 18.70 -13.01 -1.94
C GLY A 180 17.35 -13.04 -1.22
N ALA A 181 16.23 -12.96 -1.97
CA ALA A 181 14.87 -12.89 -1.44
C ALA A 181 14.42 -14.17 -0.72
N ASP A 182 15.20 -15.25 -0.78
CA ASP A 182 15.04 -16.47 0.03
C ASP A 182 15.65 -16.33 1.44
N LYS A 183 16.55 -15.37 1.66
CA LYS A 183 17.33 -15.21 2.89
C LYS A 183 17.10 -13.89 3.60
N THR A 184 17.08 -12.78 2.86
CA THR A 184 17.08 -11.43 3.43
C THR A 184 16.16 -10.49 2.64
N LEU A 185 15.54 -9.56 3.36
CA LEU A 185 14.75 -8.49 2.77
C LEU A 185 15.56 -7.18 2.71
N SER A 186 15.67 -6.59 1.53
CA SER A 186 16.26 -5.25 1.36
C SER A 186 15.22 -4.16 1.64
N ILE A 187 15.24 -3.59 2.85
CA ILE A 187 14.37 -2.48 3.25
C ILE A 187 14.54 -1.27 2.31
N ALA A 188 15.78 -0.99 1.88
CA ALA A 188 16.08 0.11 0.97
C ALA A 188 15.43 -0.07 -0.41
N ALA A 189 15.42 -1.29 -0.95
CA ALA A 189 14.75 -1.57 -2.22
C ALA A 189 13.23 -1.42 -2.11
N VAL A 190 12.63 -1.86 -0.99
CA VAL A 190 11.21 -1.69 -0.71
C VAL A 190 10.85 -0.20 -0.57
N GLU A 191 11.65 0.59 0.15
CA GLU A 191 11.45 2.03 0.30
C GLU A 191 11.58 2.78 -1.03
N ALA A 192 12.59 2.44 -1.84
CA ALA A 192 12.78 3.05 -3.15
C ALA A 192 11.62 2.77 -4.10
N ALA A 193 11.05 1.56 -4.04
CA ALA A 193 9.83 1.21 -4.77
C ALA A 193 8.64 2.05 -4.30
N LEU A 194 8.42 2.15 -2.99
CA LEU A 194 7.35 2.96 -2.42
C LEU A 194 7.47 4.44 -2.82
N ALA A 195 8.65 5.04 -2.64
CA ALA A 195 8.90 6.44 -2.97
C ALA A 195 8.60 6.75 -4.44
N ARG A 196 8.99 5.84 -5.36
CA ARG A 196 8.66 5.95 -6.78
C ARG A 196 7.15 5.94 -6.99
N LEU A 197 6.43 4.98 -6.41
CA LEU A 197 4.97 4.87 -6.60
C LEU A 197 4.22 6.07 -6.01
N VAL A 198 4.65 6.59 -4.86
CA VAL A 198 4.11 7.83 -4.26
C VAL A 198 4.31 9.04 -5.18
N ASN A 199 5.51 9.20 -5.75
CA ASN A 199 5.79 10.30 -6.68
C ASN A 199 4.96 10.18 -7.96
N ILE A 200 4.85 8.98 -8.55
CA ILE A 200 4.03 8.80 -9.75
C ILE A 200 2.54 9.00 -9.45
N ALA A 201 2.06 8.64 -8.26
CA ALA A 201 0.70 8.97 -7.84
C ALA A 201 0.45 10.49 -7.83
N HIS A 202 1.38 11.26 -7.27
CA HIS A 202 1.30 12.73 -7.29
C HIS A 202 1.36 13.29 -8.72
N GLU A 203 2.30 12.83 -9.55
CA GLU A 203 2.43 13.24 -10.96
C GLU A 203 1.18 12.89 -11.78
N THR A 204 0.54 11.75 -11.47
CA THR A 204 -0.72 11.32 -12.09
C THR A 204 -1.85 12.30 -11.77
N ALA A 205 -1.94 12.79 -10.53
CA ALA A 205 -2.93 13.82 -10.15
C ALA A 205 -2.66 15.17 -10.85
N ALA A 206 -1.40 15.55 -10.97
CA ALA A 206 -1.00 16.76 -11.70
C ALA A 206 -1.33 16.64 -13.19
N PHE A 207 -1.08 15.47 -13.80
CA PHE A 207 -1.41 15.19 -15.20
C PHE A 207 -2.90 15.35 -15.46
N VAL A 208 -3.77 14.71 -14.66
CA VAL A 208 -5.23 14.85 -14.78
C VAL A 208 -5.67 16.31 -14.66
N SER A 209 -5.05 17.06 -13.74
CA SER A 209 -5.36 18.49 -13.56
C SER A 209 -4.93 19.36 -14.74
N SER A 210 -3.92 18.93 -15.51
CA SER A 210 -3.38 19.69 -16.65
C SER A 210 -3.96 19.30 -18.01
N ALA A 211 -4.39 18.04 -18.18
CA ALA A 211 -4.88 17.50 -19.44
C ALA A 211 -6.35 17.90 -19.65
N SER A 212 -6.61 18.65 -20.72
CA SER A 212 -7.94 19.18 -21.00
C SER A 212 -8.97 18.08 -21.26
N ALA A 213 -8.55 17.02 -21.95
CA ALA A 213 -9.38 15.85 -22.25
C ALA A 213 -9.74 15.02 -21.01
N LEU A 214 -9.04 15.19 -19.89
CA LEU A 214 -9.31 14.50 -18.62
C LEU A 214 -10.14 15.35 -17.65
N GLN A 215 -10.47 16.60 -17.98
CA GLN A 215 -11.32 17.42 -17.10
C GLN A 215 -12.76 16.88 -17.02
N SER A 216 -13.30 16.33 -18.11
CA SER A 216 -14.62 15.67 -18.11
C SER A 216 -14.65 14.39 -17.27
N PHE A 217 -13.48 13.78 -17.06
CA PHE A 217 -13.31 12.62 -16.19
C PHE A 217 -13.34 13.01 -14.69
N ARG A 218 -13.18 14.30 -14.37
CA ARG A 218 -13.28 14.87 -13.02
C ARG A 218 -14.73 15.28 -12.72
N GLN A 219 -15.37 14.59 -11.78
CA GLN A 219 -16.67 15.00 -11.25
C GLN A 219 -16.47 15.70 -9.90
N LEU A 220 -17.04 16.89 -9.72
CA LEU A 220 -17.01 17.53 -8.40
C LEU A 220 -17.82 16.65 -7.42
N PRO A 221 -17.25 16.28 -6.27
CA PRO A 221 -18.02 15.56 -5.26
C PRO A 221 -19.12 16.48 -4.70
N PRO A 222 -20.25 15.91 -4.25
CA PRO A 222 -21.26 16.69 -3.55
C PRO A 222 -20.63 17.34 -2.31
N LEU A 223 -20.90 18.63 -2.11
CA LEU A 223 -20.30 19.46 -1.05
C LEU A 223 -20.63 18.99 0.38
N SER A 224 -21.65 18.16 0.55
CA SER A 224 -22.13 17.65 1.82
C SER A 224 -23.06 16.47 1.58
N ASP A 225 -22.94 15.43 2.40
CA ASP A 225 -23.88 14.32 2.38
C ASP A 225 -25.24 14.77 2.97
N PRO A 226 -26.35 14.08 2.63
CA PRO A 226 -27.69 14.43 3.11
C PRO A 226 -27.84 14.45 4.65
N ASP A 227 -26.92 13.80 5.36
CA ASP A 227 -26.85 13.73 6.82
C ASP A 227 -26.01 14.87 7.45
N GLY A 228 -25.47 15.78 6.63
CA GLY A 228 -24.63 16.88 7.07
C GLY A 228 -23.18 16.49 7.37
N SER A 229 -22.78 15.24 7.06
CA SER A 229 -21.38 14.86 7.12
C SER A 229 -20.59 15.48 5.97
N VAL A 230 -19.32 15.79 6.23
CA VAL A 230 -18.38 16.30 5.24
C VAL A 230 -17.45 15.15 4.86
N PRO A 231 -17.40 14.74 3.58
CA PRO A 231 -16.51 13.67 3.16
C PRO A 231 -15.05 14.10 3.39
N VAL A 232 -14.31 13.28 4.14
CA VAL A 232 -12.86 13.45 4.29
C VAL A 232 -12.23 12.89 3.02
N GLU A 233 -12.06 13.76 2.02
CA GLU A 233 -11.46 13.35 0.76
C GLU A 233 -9.94 13.49 0.80
N LEU A 234 -9.26 12.35 0.67
CA LEU A 234 -7.83 12.30 0.42
C LEU A 234 -7.59 12.56 -1.07
N ASP A 235 -7.45 13.82 -1.45
CA ASP A 235 -7.04 14.19 -2.81
C ASP A 235 -5.61 13.68 -3.07
N LEU A 236 -5.46 12.89 -4.14
CA LEU A 236 -4.18 12.38 -4.62
C LEU A 236 -3.18 13.50 -4.92
N GLY A 237 -3.66 14.72 -5.24
CA GLY A 237 -2.80 15.90 -5.38
C GLY A 237 -1.97 16.20 -4.13
N ASN A 238 -2.51 15.91 -2.94
CA ASN A 238 -1.87 16.16 -1.65
C ASN A 238 -1.13 14.93 -1.09
N VAL A 239 -1.00 13.84 -1.87
CA VAL A 239 -0.48 12.55 -1.38
C VAL A 239 0.93 12.65 -0.79
N LEU A 240 1.76 13.57 -1.27
CA LEU A 240 3.11 13.81 -0.73
C LEU A 240 3.06 14.32 0.72
N VAL A 241 2.19 15.28 1.00
CA VAL A 241 2.01 15.85 2.35
C VAL A 241 1.53 14.76 3.30
N TRP A 242 0.52 14.00 2.89
CA TRP A 242 0.01 12.88 3.69
C TRP A 242 1.05 11.79 3.90
N ALA A 243 1.86 11.47 2.89
CA ALA A 243 2.91 10.47 3.01
C ALA A 243 3.96 10.87 4.05
N GLU A 244 4.37 12.14 4.09
CA GLU A 244 5.28 12.64 5.12
C GLU A 244 4.63 12.62 6.51
N MET A 245 3.37 13.04 6.62
CA MET A 245 2.62 12.97 7.88
C MET A 245 2.52 11.53 8.41
N MET A 246 2.26 10.55 7.54
CA MET A 246 2.20 9.13 7.93
C MET A 246 3.57 8.59 8.32
N ARG A 247 4.63 8.96 7.60
CA ARG A 247 6.01 8.61 7.95
C ARG A 247 6.36 9.07 9.36
N GLU A 248 6.01 10.30 9.72
CA GLU A 248 6.23 10.84 11.06
C GLU A 248 5.33 10.18 12.10
N SER A 249 4.04 9.99 11.79
CA SER A 249 3.07 9.39 12.72
C SER A 249 3.48 7.98 13.11
N ALA A 250 3.86 7.15 12.14
CA ALA A 250 4.37 5.81 12.41
C ALA A 250 5.58 5.81 13.36
N GLY A 251 6.47 6.80 13.23
CA GLY A 251 7.60 6.98 14.14
C GLY A 251 7.18 7.39 15.57
N ARG A 252 6.12 8.18 15.73
CA ARG A 252 5.57 8.54 17.04
C ARG A 252 4.84 7.37 17.69
N GLU A 253 4.01 6.66 16.93
CA GLU A 253 3.22 5.52 17.38
C GLU A 253 4.11 4.38 17.88
N VAL A 254 5.13 3.99 17.11
CA VAL A 254 6.05 2.91 17.51
C VAL A 254 6.85 3.30 18.76
N ARG A 255 7.29 4.56 18.88
CA ARG A 255 7.97 5.03 20.10
C ARG A 255 7.06 4.99 21.31
N ALA A 256 5.81 5.41 21.17
CA ALA A 256 4.83 5.33 22.23
C ALA A 256 4.58 3.87 22.66
N LEU A 257 4.48 2.95 21.70
CA LEU A 257 4.35 1.51 21.96
C LEU A 257 5.58 0.95 22.68
N ARG A 258 6.79 1.29 22.21
CA ARG A 258 8.04 0.86 22.87
C ARG A 258 8.07 1.30 24.32
N ALA A 259 7.78 2.56 24.59
CA ALA A 259 7.75 3.09 25.95
C ALA A 259 6.74 2.37 26.86
N GLN A 260 5.57 2.01 26.33
CA GLN A 260 4.59 1.21 27.07
C GLN A 260 5.10 -0.20 27.40
N ILE A 261 5.85 -0.82 26.49
CA ILE A 261 6.42 -2.15 26.68
C ILE A 261 7.61 -2.12 27.65
N THR A 262 8.46 -1.10 27.59
CA THR A 262 9.68 -0.98 28.43
C THR A 262 9.42 -0.30 29.78
N GLY A 263 8.24 0.30 29.98
CA GLY A 263 7.91 1.03 31.21
C GLY A 263 8.52 2.43 31.29
N GLU A 264 9.01 2.98 30.17
CA GLU A 264 9.62 4.32 30.11
C GLU A 264 8.59 5.43 30.40
N THR A 265 8.96 6.33 31.31
CA THR A 265 8.12 7.45 31.73
C THR A 265 8.02 8.54 30.65
N LEU A 266 7.06 9.47 30.76
CA LEU A 266 6.91 10.61 29.82
C LEU A 266 8.18 11.49 29.75
N LEU A 267 8.93 11.58 30.86
CA LEU A 267 10.20 12.31 30.94
C LEU A 267 11.34 11.63 30.17
N GLU A 268 11.39 10.30 30.18
CA GLU A 268 12.36 9.53 29.38
C GLU A 268 12.01 9.59 27.89
N ARG A 269 10.70 9.60 27.55
CA ARG A 269 10.21 9.81 26.17
C ARG A 269 10.70 11.11 25.54
N LEU A 270 10.84 12.19 26.31
CA LEU A 270 11.32 13.50 25.84
C LEU A 270 12.85 13.56 25.67
N ARG A 271 13.61 12.72 26.38
CA ARG A 271 15.08 12.64 26.25
C ARG A 271 15.55 11.99 24.94
N HIS A 272 14.76 11.09 24.37
CA HIS A 272 15.10 10.36 23.13
C HIS A 272 14.60 11.04 21.85
N THR A 273 13.84 12.12 21.98
CA THR A 273 13.61 13.08 20.89
C THR A 273 14.79 14.05 20.85
N GLU A 274 15.64 13.92 19.82
CA GLU A 274 16.68 14.91 19.50
C GLU A 274 16.09 16.34 19.59
N ASN A 275 16.70 17.17 20.45
CA ASN A 275 16.35 18.56 20.84
C ASN A 275 15.71 18.82 22.22
N TYR A 276 15.82 17.95 23.22
CA TYR A 276 15.69 18.43 24.60
C TYR A 276 17.03 19.02 25.10
N ARG A 277 17.29 20.29 24.74
CA ARG A 277 18.29 21.10 25.45
C ARG A 277 17.72 21.40 26.83
N GLY A 278 18.16 20.62 27.81
CA GLY A 278 17.78 20.77 29.21
C GLY A 278 18.38 22.01 29.85
N GLU A 279 17.87 23.19 29.50
CA GLU A 279 18.05 24.41 30.30
C GLU A 279 16.75 25.23 30.34
N GLN A 280 16.34 25.59 31.58
CA GLN A 280 15.22 26.46 31.99
C GLN A 280 13.85 25.75 31.94
N TYR A 281 13.29 25.32 33.07
CA TYR A 281 12.87 26.09 34.25
C TYR A 281 13.03 25.28 35.56
#